data_AF-A0A936T212-F1
#
_entry.id   AF-A0A936T212-F1
#
_cell.length_a   1.000
_cell.length_b   1.000
_cell.length_c   1.000
_cell.angle_alpha   90.00
_cell.angle_beta   90.00
_cell.angle_gamma   90.00
#
_symmetry.space_group_name_H-M   'P 1'
#
loop_
_entity.id
_entity.type
_entity.pdbx_description
1 polymer ?
#
loop_
_entity_poly.entity_id
_entity_poly.type
_entity_poly.pdbx_seq_one_letter_code
_entity_poly.pdbx_strand_id
1 'polypeptide(L)'
;MQPPHDTSAEALQAQLAFWERLGPEGRVSLAGRISLSARYLARDGIRARHPEYSDEELHRALMRLLYGDALVKKIWPHDALVAP
;
A
#
# COMPACT_ATOMS: atom_id res chain seq x y z
N MET A 1 18.20 6.58 -22.00
CA MET A 1 16.83 6.03 -21.90
C MET A 1 15.88 7.10 -22.38
N GLN A 2 15.00 6.81 -23.34
CA GLN A 2 14.00 7.76 -23.82
C GLN A 2 12.88 7.90 -22.76
N PRO A 3 12.38 9.11 -22.47
CA PRO A 3 11.34 9.29 -21.47
C PRO A 3 9.99 8.71 -21.93
N PRO A 4 9.14 8.25 -20.98
CA PRO A 4 7.73 7.95 -21.25
C PRO A 4 6.99 9.14 -21.88
N HIS A 5 5.91 8.87 -22.62
CA HIS A 5 5.17 9.89 -23.37
C HIS A 5 4.51 10.98 -22.50
N ASP A 6 4.24 10.70 -21.23
CA ASP A 6 3.65 11.61 -20.24
C ASP A 6 4.68 12.20 -19.26
N THR A 7 5.97 11.96 -19.50
CA THR A 7 7.06 12.35 -18.61
C THR A 7 8.06 13.22 -19.39
N SER A 8 8.33 14.43 -18.92
CA SER A 8 9.34 15.28 -19.57
C SER A 8 10.75 14.70 -19.37
N ALA A 9 11.69 15.06 -20.25
CA ALA A 9 13.07 14.60 -20.12
C ALA A 9 13.68 15.06 -18.79
N GLU A 10 13.38 16.29 -18.37
CA GLU A 10 13.84 16.90 -17.11
C GLU A 10 13.29 16.14 -15.90
N ALA A 11 12.01 15.77 -15.92
CA ALA A 11 11.39 15.00 -14.84
C ALA A 11 12.04 13.62 -14.68
N LEU A 12 12.32 12.94 -15.80
CA LEU A 12 13.03 11.66 -15.77
C LEU A 12 14.45 11.83 -15.21
N GLN A 13 15.20 12.85 -15.63
CA GLN A 13 16.55 13.09 -15.13
C GLN A 13 16.55 13.38 -13.62
N ALA A 14 15.61 14.20 -13.14
CA ALA A 14 15.46 14.46 -11.71
C ALA A 14 15.17 13.18 -10.90
N GLN A 15 14.31 12.31 -11.43
CA GLN A 15 13.99 11.03 -10.80
C GLN A 15 15.21 10.10 -10.75
N LEU A 16 15.98 9.99 -11.85
CA LEU A 16 17.19 9.18 -11.89
C LEU A 16 18.26 9.68 -10.92
N ALA A 17 18.53 10.99 -10.92
CA ALA A 17 19.48 11.61 -9.99
C ALA A 17 19.06 11.41 -8.52
N PHE A 18 17.75 11.48 -8.23
CA PHE A 18 17.21 11.14 -6.91
C PHE A 18 17.50 9.69 -6.55
N TRP A 19 17.21 8.75 -7.45
CA TRP A 19 17.42 7.32 -7.21
C TRP A 19 18.89 6.95 -7.05
N GLU A 20 19.80 7.59 -7.77
CA GLU A 20 21.24 7.42 -7.62
C GLU A 20 21.70 7.91 -6.26
N ARG A 21 21.31 9.12 -5.85
CA ARG A 21 21.65 9.69 -4.53
C ARG A 21 21.12 8.86 -3.36
N LEU A 22 19.97 8.22 -3.54
CA LEU A 22 19.34 7.41 -2.49
C LEU A 22 20.13 6.12 -2.20
N GLY A 23 20.82 5.56 -3.20
CA GLY A 23 21.48 4.26 -3.10
C GLY A 23 20.51 3.07 -2.88
N PRO A 24 21.01 1.84 -2.87
CA PRO A 24 20.18 0.64 -2.71
C PRO A 24 19.49 0.58 -1.33
N GLU A 25 20.19 0.90 -0.25
CA GLU A 25 19.63 0.88 1.11
C GLU A 25 18.54 1.93 1.28
N GLY A 26 18.77 3.15 0.76
CA GLY A 26 17.78 4.22 0.81
C GLY A 26 16.54 3.88 -0.01
N ARG A 27 16.68 3.18 -1.14
CA ARG A 27 15.53 2.68 -1.93
C ARG A 27 14.68 1.70 -1.14
N VAL A 28 15.30 0.74 -0.44
CA VAL A 28 14.57 -0.22 0.42
C VAL A 28 13.87 0.50 1.57
N SER A 29 14.55 1.43 2.23
CA SER A 29 13.96 2.25 3.29
C SER A 29 12.76 3.06 2.80
N LEU A 30 12.88 3.71 1.63
CA LEU A 30 11.78 4.46 1.01
C LEU A 30 10.62 3.54 0.63
N ALA A 31 10.89 2.36 0.08
CA ALA A 31 9.85 1.38 -0.25
C ALA A 31 9.06 0.94 0.99
N GLY A 32 9.73 0.74 2.14
CA GLY A 32 9.08 0.45 3.41
C GLY A 32 8.16 1.58 3.87
N ARG A 33 8.63 2.83 3.79
CA ARG A 33 7.84 4.03 4.13
C ARG A 33 6.61 4.18 3.24
N ILE A 34 6.78 4.03 1.92
CA ILE A 34 5.67 4.10 0.95
C ILE A 34 4.65 2.99 1.21
N SER A 35 5.12 1.77 1.50
CA SER A 35 4.25 0.63 1.80
C SER A 35 3.42 0.87 3.06
N LEU A 36 4.00 1.48 4.10
CA LEU A 36 3.27 1.86 5.30
C LEU A 36 2.21 2.93 5.00
N SER A 37 2.56 3.99 4.27
CA SER A 37 1.61 5.03 3.86
C SER A 37 0.46 4.47 3.03
N ALA A 38 0.74 3.54 2.12
CA ALA A 38 -0.29 2.90 1.31
C ALA A 38 -1.29 2.11 2.17
N ARG A 39 -0.83 1.45 3.25
CA ARG A 39 -1.71 0.74 4.19
C ARG A 39 -2.58 1.70 5.00
N TYR A 40 -2.06 2.86 5.41
CA TYR A 40 -2.88 3.88 6.07
C TYR A 40 -3.95 4.43 5.14
N LEU A 41 -3.57 4.80 3.90
CA LEU A 41 -4.52 5.28 2.91
C LEU A 41 -5.60 4.24 2.59
N ALA A 42 -5.21 2.96 2.47
CA ALA A 42 -6.15 1.87 2.27
C ALA A 42 -7.12 1.74 3.45
N ARG A 43 -6.62 1.77 4.70
CA ARG A 43 -7.47 1.72 5.90
C ARG A 43 -8.46 2.87 5.96
N ASP A 44 -8.02 4.09 5.66
CA ASP A 44 -8.90 5.25 5.66
C ASP A 44 -9.96 5.16 4.55
N GLY A 45 -9.57 4.64 3.38
CA GLY A 45 -10.51 4.32 2.31
C GLY A 45 -11.55 3.27 2.70
N ILE A 46 -11.14 2.20 3.38
CA ILE A 46 -12.05 1.16 3.91
C ILE A 46 -13.03 1.81 4.88
N ARG A 47 -12.54 2.60 5.85
CA ARG A 47 -13.38 3.30 6.83
C ARG A 47 -14.37 4.26 6.19
N ALA A 48 -13.97 4.96 5.13
CA ALA A 48 -14.87 5.87 4.43
C ALA A 48 -16.01 5.12 3.70
N ARG A 49 -15.75 3.90 3.21
CA ARG A 49 -16.78 3.06 2.56
C ARG A 49 -17.68 2.31 3.55
N HIS A 50 -17.12 1.91 4.69
CA HIS A 50 -17.78 1.11 5.72
C HIS A 50 -17.70 1.82 7.09
N PRO A 51 -18.41 2.95 7.27
CA PRO A 51 -18.34 3.74 8.50
C PRO A 51 -18.86 2.99 9.74
N GLU A 52 -19.61 1.90 9.56
CA GLU A 52 -20.12 1.04 10.61
C GLU A 52 -19.11 0.03 11.15
N TYR A 53 -17.97 -0.15 10.48
CA TYR A 53 -16.96 -1.13 10.90
C TYR A 53 -16.31 -0.74 12.22
N SER A 54 -16.25 -1.71 13.12
CA SER A 54 -15.36 -1.65 14.28
C SER A 54 -13.88 -1.61 13.86
N ASP A 55 -12.99 -1.22 14.77
CA ASP A 55 -11.56 -1.23 14.49
C ASP A 55 -11.01 -2.63 14.14
N GLU A 56 -11.61 -3.69 14.70
CA GLU A 56 -11.25 -5.07 14.36
C GLU A 56 -11.70 -5.43 12.94
N GLU A 57 -12.91 -5.03 12.53
CA GLU A 57 -13.39 -5.24 11.16
C GLU A 57 -12.57 -4.45 10.16
N LEU A 58 -12.20 -3.19 10.46
CA LEU A 58 -11.27 -2.41 9.63
C LEU A 58 -9.91 -3.12 9.48
N HIS A 59 -9.39 -3.70 10.57
CA HIS A 59 -8.15 -4.45 10.53
C HIS A 59 -8.28 -5.70 9.64
N ARG A 60 -9.34 -6.51 9.82
CA ARG A 60 -9.57 -7.72 9.04
C ARG A 60 -9.83 -7.42 7.56
N ALA A 61 -10.55 -6.34 7.25
CA ALA A 61 -10.76 -5.86 5.89
C ALA A 61 -9.43 -5.46 5.22
N LEU A 62 -8.54 -4.76 5.93
CA LEU A 62 -7.21 -4.44 5.43
C LEU A 62 -6.37 -5.71 5.21
N MET A 63 -6.41 -6.67 6.14
CA MET A 63 -5.68 -7.93 5.98
C MET A 63 -6.20 -8.74 4.79
N ARG A 64 -7.51 -8.72 4.55
CA ARG A 64 -8.13 -9.37 3.39
C ARG A 64 -7.67 -8.72 2.08
N LEU A 65 -7.60 -7.40 2.03
CA LEU A 65 -7.07 -6.68 0.86
C LEU A 65 -5.61 -7.04 0.56
N LEU A 66 -4.78 -7.19 1.60
CA LEU A 66 -3.34 -7.44 1.43
C LEU A 66 -3.00 -8.92 1.14
N TYR A 67 -3.73 -9.85 1.76
CA TYR A 67 -3.34 -11.27 1.81
C TYR A 67 -4.40 -12.24 1.26
N GLY A 68 -5.61 -11.75 1.00
CA GLY A 68 -6.70 -12.54 0.47
C GLY A 68 -7.38 -13.46 1.49
N ASP A 69 -8.49 -14.04 1.05
CA ASP A 69 -9.45 -14.77 1.88
C ASP A 69 -8.82 -15.99 2.56
N ALA A 70 -7.97 -16.74 1.84
CA ALA A 70 -7.36 -17.97 2.34
C ALA A 70 -6.44 -17.74 3.54
N LEU A 71 -5.66 -16.65 3.55
CA LEU A 71 -4.76 -16.34 4.66
C LEU A 71 -5.52 -15.73 5.83
N VAL A 72 -6.48 -14.84 5.57
CA VAL A 72 -7.34 -14.26 6.61
C VAL A 72 -8.10 -15.36 7.36
N LYS A 73 -8.66 -16.36 6.65
CA LYS A 73 -9.40 -17.47 7.26
C LYS A 73 -8.54 -18.42 8.09
N LYS A 74 -7.23 -18.47 7.87
CA LYS A 74 -6.33 -19.24 8.74
C LYS A 74 -6.11 -18.56 10.10
N ILE A 75 -6.17 -17.23 10.16
CA ILE A 75 -5.97 -16.45 11.38
C ILE A 75 -7.30 -16.26 12.12
N TRP A 76 -8.37 -15.97 11.39
CA TRP A 76 -9.73 -15.75 11.91
C TRP A 76 -10.72 -16.77 11.30
N PRO A 77 -10.67 -18.05 11.73
CA PRO A 77 -11.48 -19.09 11.12
C PRO A 77 -12.99 -18.88 11.33
N HIS A 78 -13.39 -18.39 12.50
CA HIS A 78 -14.80 -18.26 12.91
C HIS A 78 -15.42 -16.92 12.54
N ASP A 79 -14.62 -15.89 12.24
CA ASP A 79 -15.12 -14.57 11.88
C ASP A 79 -15.55 -14.50 10.42
N ALA A 80 -16.58 -13.70 10.12
CA ALA A 80 -16.98 -13.46 8.74
C ALA A 80 -15.90 -12.69 7.97
N LEU A 81 -15.79 -12.96 6.66
CA LEU A 81 -14.99 -12.12 5.78
C LEU A 81 -15.73 -10.80 5.54
N VAL A 82 -15.10 -9.71 5.93
CA VAL A 82 -15.58 -8.35 5.69
C VAL A 82 -15.00 -7.79 4.39
N ALA A 83 -15.72 -6.88 3.75
CA ALA A 83 -15.26 -6.27 2.50
C ALA A 83 -14.24 -5.16 2.80
N PRO A 84 -13.18 -5.00 1.99
CA PRO A 84 -12.40 -3.77 2.00
C PRO A 84 -13.15 -2.57 1.40
#